data_AF-A0AB38FJ56-F1
#
_entry.id   AF-A0AB38FJ56-F1
#
_cell.length_a   1.000
_cell.length_b   1.000
_cell.length_c   1.000
_cell.angle_alpha   90.00
_cell.angle_beta   90.00
_cell.angle_gamma   90.00
#
_symmetry.space_group_name_H-M   'P 1'
#
loop_
_entity.id
_entity.type
_entity.pdbx_description
1 polymer ?
#
loop_
_entity_poly.entity_id
_entity_poly.type
_entity_poly.pdbx_seq_one_letter_code
_entity_poly.pdbx_strand_id
1 'polypeptide(L)'
;MSQTPKNSWPWVRALLHSVYDQPDADSVHAQYDRVIDALSEKLPKVADHLDAARPDLLAFTGFPKQIWRQIWSNNPQERLNKEIRRRTDVVGIFPDRTALIRLVGAVLAEQHDEWIEGRRYLGLDVLARSRGVHPDGTATESTQEVTQAALTA
;
A
#
# COMPACT_ATOMS: atom_id res chain seq x y z
N MET A 1 -16.03 -0.60 -4.36
CA MET A 1 -16.63 -1.35 -5.50
C MET A 1 -17.85 -0.62 -6.10
N SER A 2 -17.94 0.71 -6.01
CA SER A 2 -19.11 1.45 -6.52
C SER A 2 -19.01 1.74 -8.03
N GLN A 3 -17.81 1.95 -8.56
CA GLN A 3 -17.63 2.46 -9.92
C GLN A 3 -17.46 1.36 -10.98
N THR A 4 -16.84 0.24 -10.64
CA THR A 4 -16.65 -0.88 -11.57
C THR A 4 -17.78 -1.89 -11.46
N PRO A 5 -18.51 -2.19 -12.55
CA PRO A 5 -19.49 -3.27 -12.58
C PRO A 5 -18.87 -4.63 -12.19
N LYS A 6 -19.60 -5.44 -11.39
CA LYS A 6 -19.09 -6.72 -10.88
C LYS A 6 -18.63 -7.69 -11.97
N ASN A 7 -19.35 -7.74 -13.09
CA ASN A 7 -19.02 -8.58 -14.24
C ASN A 7 -17.76 -8.12 -14.98
N SER A 8 -17.45 -6.83 -14.97
CA SER A 8 -16.26 -6.25 -15.60
C SER A 8 -15.03 -6.25 -14.68
N TRP A 9 -15.22 -6.47 -13.38
CA TRP A 9 -14.13 -6.41 -12.40
C TRP A 9 -12.93 -7.33 -12.71
N PRO A 10 -13.10 -8.60 -13.15
CA PRO A 10 -11.95 -9.44 -13.51
C PRO A 10 -11.07 -8.83 -14.60
N TRP A 11 -11.68 -8.18 -15.60
CA TRP A 11 -10.97 -7.51 -16.69
C TRP A 11 -10.24 -6.26 -16.19
N VAL A 12 -10.92 -5.38 -15.46
CA VAL A 12 -10.30 -4.16 -14.90
C VAL A 12 -9.15 -4.50 -13.95
N ARG A 13 -9.32 -5.53 -13.12
CA ARG A 13 -8.26 -6.03 -12.24
C ARG A 13 -7.03 -6.47 -13.04
N ALA A 14 -7.22 -7.22 -14.12
CA ALA A 14 -6.10 -7.68 -14.95
C ALA A 14 -5.34 -6.50 -15.58
N LEU A 15 -6.07 -5.49 -16.06
CA LEU A 15 -5.46 -4.25 -16.56
C LEU A 15 -4.66 -3.52 -15.49
N LEU A 16 -5.21 -3.36 -14.28
CA LEU A 16 -4.48 -2.73 -13.17
C LEU A 16 -3.23 -3.52 -12.76
N HIS A 17 -3.28 -4.86 -12.72
CA HIS A 17 -2.08 -5.65 -12.45
C HIS A 17 -0.97 -5.43 -13.49
N SER A 18 -1.34 -5.30 -14.76
CA SER A 18 -0.36 -5.03 -15.81
C SER A 18 0.41 -3.72 -15.63
N VAL A 19 -0.16 -2.73 -14.92
CA VAL A 19 0.54 -1.48 -14.56
C VAL A 19 1.65 -1.75 -13.55
N TYR A 20 1.39 -2.58 -12.53
CA TYR A 20 2.35 -2.83 -11.45
C TYR A 20 3.50 -3.75 -11.86
N ASP A 21 3.34 -4.50 -12.94
CA ASP A 21 4.34 -5.44 -13.46
C ASP A 21 5.38 -4.77 -14.39
N GLN A 22 5.30 -3.46 -14.60
CA GLN A 22 6.18 -2.73 -15.51
C GLN A 22 7.61 -2.58 -14.97
N PRO A 23 8.62 -2.51 -15.88
CA PRO A 23 10.03 -2.53 -15.50
C PRO A 23 10.55 -1.21 -14.89
N ASP A 24 9.92 -0.07 -15.15
CA ASP A 24 10.39 1.25 -14.73
C ASP A 24 9.23 2.26 -14.71
N ALA A 25 9.49 3.44 -14.15
CA ALA A 25 8.45 4.44 -13.89
C ALA A 25 7.79 4.89 -15.20
N ASP A 26 8.57 5.19 -16.24
CA ASP A 26 8.05 5.61 -17.53
C ASP A 26 7.13 4.54 -18.14
N SER A 27 7.53 3.27 -18.04
CA SER A 27 6.72 2.13 -18.48
C SER A 27 5.44 1.97 -17.65
N VAL A 28 5.47 2.22 -16.33
CA VAL A 28 4.27 2.27 -15.48
C VAL A 28 3.31 3.35 -15.97
N HIS A 29 3.80 4.58 -16.17
CA HIS A 29 2.98 5.71 -16.62
C HIS A 29 2.38 5.45 -18.00
N ALA A 30 3.18 4.97 -18.95
CA ALA A 30 2.73 4.64 -20.30
C ALA A 30 1.71 3.48 -20.32
N GLN A 31 1.91 2.45 -19.48
CA GLN A 31 0.93 1.38 -19.34
C GLN A 31 -0.37 1.89 -18.72
N TYR A 32 -0.29 2.80 -17.76
CA TYR A 32 -1.46 3.41 -17.15
C TYR A 32 -2.29 4.18 -18.17
N ASP A 33 -1.65 4.98 -19.05
CA ASP A 33 -2.34 5.69 -20.14
C ASP A 33 -3.09 4.72 -21.05
N ARG A 34 -2.45 3.62 -21.47
CA ARG A 34 -3.11 2.57 -22.27
C ARG A 34 -4.31 1.94 -21.57
N VAL A 35 -4.24 1.77 -20.25
CA VAL A 35 -5.35 1.25 -19.45
C VAL A 35 -6.50 2.26 -19.41
N ILE A 36 -6.22 3.54 -19.21
CA ILE A 36 -7.25 4.59 -19.25
C ILE A 36 -7.92 4.62 -20.62
N ASP A 37 -7.16 4.63 -21.71
CA ASP A 37 -7.70 4.61 -23.08
C ASP A 37 -8.62 3.40 -23.32
N ALA A 38 -8.19 2.20 -22.91
CA ALA A 38 -8.98 0.99 -23.04
C ALA A 38 -10.29 1.00 -22.23
N LEU A 39 -10.30 1.70 -21.09
CA LEU A 39 -11.46 1.82 -20.22
C LEU A 39 -12.40 2.96 -20.67
N SER A 40 -11.89 4.03 -21.28
CA SER A 40 -12.67 5.21 -21.66
C SER A 40 -13.84 4.88 -22.58
N GLU A 41 -13.68 3.93 -23.51
CA GLU A 41 -14.76 3.55 -24.44
C GLU A 41 -15.88 2.74 -23.74
N LYS A 42 -15.52 1.76 -22.91
CA LYS A 42 -16.47 0.77 -22.37
C LYS A 42 -16.94 1.09 -20.95
N LEU A 43 -16.10 1.74 -20.17
CA LEU A 43 -16.27 2.02 -18.75
C LEU A 43 -15.77 3.45 -18.41
N PRO A 44 -16.34 4.51 -19.03
CA PRO A 44 -15.84 5.89 -18.87
C PRO A 44 -15.79 6.33 -17.41
N LYS A 45 -16.82 6.00 -16.60
CA LYS A 45 -16.82 6.32 -15.16
C LYS A 45 -15.68 5.66 -14.38
N VAL A 46 -15.21 4.49 -14.82
CA VAL A 46 -14.06 3.81 -14.21
C VAL A 46 -12.77 4.50 -14.65
N ALA A 47 -12.65 4.86 -15.92
CA ALA A 47 -11.53 5.63 -16.45
C ALA A 47 -11.38 6.97 -15.71
N ASP A 48 -12.44 7.77 -15.61
CA ASP A 48 -12.44 9.06 -14.90
C ASP A 48 -12.03 8.90 -13.43
N HIS A 49 -12.54 7.85 -12.77
CA HIS A 49 -12.21 7.59 -11.37
C HIS A 49 -10.74 7.21 -11.17
N LEU A 50 -10.20 6.40 -12.08
CA LEU A 50 -8.79 6.00 -12.06
C LEU A 50 -7.91 7.22 -12.37
N ASP A 51 -8.21 7.99 -13.40
CA ASP A 51 -7.43 9.16 -13.79
C ASP A 51 -7.36 10.20 -12.66
N ALA A 52 -8.49 10.46 -11.97
CA ALA A 52 -8.50 11.30 -10.78
C ALA A 52 -7.63 10.77 -9.63
N ALA A 53 -7.49 9.45 -9.52
CA ALA A 53 -6.65 8.78 -8.51
C ALA A 53 -5.21 8.53 -8.98
N ARG A 54 -4.85 8.96 -10.20
CA ARG A 54 -3.54 8.70 -10.81
C ARG A 54 -2.34 9.11 -9.93
N PRO A 55 -2.32 10.29 -9.28
CA PRO A 55 -1.19 10.69 -8.44
C PRO A 55 -0.96 9.71 -7.29
N ASP A 56 -2.05 9.27 -6.65
CA ASP A 56 -1.99 8.35 -5.52
C ASP A 56 -1.61 6.93 -5.97
N LEU A 57 -2.19 6.46 -7.08
CA LEU A 57 -1.96 5.11 -7.60
C LEU A 57 -0.55 4.92 -8.15
N LEU A 58 0.06 5.98 -8.67
CA LEU A 58 1.40 5.93 -9.26
C LEU A 58 2.49 6.49 -8.34
N ALA A 59 2.15 7.01 -7.15
CA ALA A 59 3.13 7.55 -6.20
C ALA A 59 4.28 6.59 -5.87
N PHE A 60 4.05 5.27 -5.94
CA PHE A 60 5.08 4.27 -5.70
C PHE A 60 6.27 4.34 -6.68
N THR A 61 6.07 4.89 -7.88
CA THR A 61 7.13 4.98 -8.92
C THR A 61 8.25 5.94 -8.53
N GLY A 62 8.00 6.88 -7.61
CA GLY A 62 9.01 7.76 -7.04
C GLY A 62 10.00 7.07 -6.10
N PHE A 63 9.72 5.84 -5.67
CA PHE A 63 10.57 5.07 -4.77
C PHE A 63 11.51 4.12 -5.50
N PRO A 64 12.57 3.61 -4.85
CA PRO A 64 13.41 2.56 -5.43
C PRO A 64 12.60 1.33 -5.82
N LYS A 65 12.85 0.81 -7.04
CA LYS A 65 12.12 -0.35 -7.60
C LYS A 65 12.08 -1.56 -6.67
N GLN A 66 13.11 -1.76 -5.86
CA GLN A 66 13.23 -2.87 -4.91
C GLN A 66 12.08 -2.91 -3.87
N ILE A 67 11.41 -1.78 -3.63
CA ILE A 67 10.32 -1.68 -2.63
C ILE A 67 8.95 -1.37 -3.22
N TRP A 68 8.82 -1.29 -4.55
CA TRP A 68 7.53 -1.00 -5.19
C TRP A 68 6.44 -1.95 -4.72
N ARG A 69 6.72 -3.26 -4.70
CA ARG A 69 5.76 -4.28 -4.26
C ARG A 69 5.30 -4.08 -2.83
N GLN A 70 6.17 -3.60 -1.96
CA GLN A 70 5.86 -3.34 -0.56
C GLN A 70 4.96 -2.11 -0.39
N ILE A 71 5.01 -1.17 -1.33
CA ILE A 71 4.20 0.07 -1.31
C ILE A 71 2.80 -0.19 -1.87
N TRP A 72 2.68 -0.81 -3.05
CA TRP A 72 1.38 -1.01 -3.69
C TRP A 72 0.61 -2.24 -3.18
N SER A 73 1.28 -3.19 -2.52
CA SER A 73 0.60 -4.37 -1.97
C SER A 73 -0.18 -4.05 -0.70
N ASN A 74 -1.46 -4.39 -0.71
CA ASN A 74 -2.33 -4.30 0.47
C ASN A 74 -2.28 -5.56 1.37
N ASN A 75 -1.49 -6.58 1.02
CA ASN A 75 -1.47 -7.86 1.72
C ASN A 75 -1.15 -7.76 3.23
N PRO A 76 -0.19 -6.91 3.69
CA PRO A 76 0.05 -6.73 5.12
C PRO A 76 -1.19 -6.20 5.87
N GLN A 77 -1.90 -5.24 5.28
CA GLN A 77 -3.12 -4.67 5.86
C GLN A 77 -4.27 -5.67 5.83
N GLU A 78 -4.45 -6.40 4.72
CA GLU A 78 -5.48 -7.45 4.61
C GLU A 78 -5.27 -8.56 5.63
N ARG A 79 -4.02 -8.99 5.84
CA ARG A 79 -3.66 -9.99 6.86
C ARG A 79 -4.01 -9.50 8.26
N LEU A 80 -3.64 -8.26 8.60
CA LEU A 80 -3.96 -7.67 9.90
C LEU A 80 -5.48 -7.53 10.10
N ASN A 81 -6.20 -7.03 9.10
CA ASN A 81 -7.65 -6.89 9.15
C ASN A 81 -8.36 -8.25 9.31
N LYS A 82 -7.85 -9.29 8.64
CA LYS A 82 -8.35 -10.66 8.80
C LYS A 82 -8.14 -11.16 10.23
N GLU A 83 -7.00 -10.87 10.84
CA GLU A 83 -6.71 -11.28 12.21
C GLU A 83 -7.58 -10.54 13.23
N ILE A 84 -7.74 -9.22 13.07
CA ILE A 84 -8.67 -8.42 13.88
C ILE A 84 -10.06 -9.02 13.80
N ARG A 85 -10.55 -9.29 12.59
CA ARG A 85 -11.87 -9.90 12.37
C ARG A 85 -11.99 -11.27 13.06
N ARG A 86 -10.99 -12.14 12.89
CA ARG A 86 -10.96 -13.46 13.52
C ARG A 86 -11.08 -13.38 15.05
N ARG A 87 -10.35 -12.44 15.69
CA ARG A 87 -10.39 -12.29 17.16
C ARG A 87 -11.68 -11.67 17.65
N THR A 88 -12.24 -10.71 16.91
CA THR A 88 -13.53 -10.10 17.28
C THR A 88 -14.70 -11.06 17.06
N ASP A 89 -14.64 -11.94 16.06
CA ASP A 89 -15.69 -12.91 15.76
C ASP A 89 -15.89 -13.92 16.91
N VAL A 90 -14.85 -14.21 17.71
CA VAL A 90 -14.96 -15.07 18.90
C VAL A 90 -15.79 -14.42 20.02
N VAL A 91 -15.67 -13.10 20.19
CA VAL A 91 -16.43 -12.36 21.22
C VAL A 91 -17.87 -12.12 20.76
N GLY A 92 -18.08 -11.87 19.46
CA GLY A 92 -19.38 -11.62 18.87
C GLY A 92 -19.97 -10.25 19.22
N ILE A 93 -20.33 -10.03 20.49
CA ILE A 93 -20.92 -8.78 20.98
C ILE A 93 -20.09 -8.25 22.15
N PHE A 94 -19.66 -6.99 22.05
CA PHE A 94 -18.87 -6.32 23.08
C PHE A 94 -19.79 -5.55 24.06
N PRO A 95 -19.48 -5.55 25.36
CA PRO A 95 -20.26 -4.82 26.36
C PRO A 95 -20.12 -3.30 26.25
N ASP A 96 -18.96 -2.81 25.80
CA ASP A 96 -18.69 -1.40 25.56
C ASP A 96 -17.53 -1.20 24.58
N ARG A 97 -17.30 0.05 24.15
CA ARG A 97 -16.23 0.43 23.23
C ARG A 97 -14.83 0.17 23.81
N THR A 98 -14.66 0.31 25.13
CA THR A 98 -13.38 0.11 25.81
C THR A 98 -12.96 -1.36 25.74
N ALA A 99 -13.91 -2.29 25.91
CA ALA A 99 -13.65 -3.72 25.73
C ALA A 99 -13.15 -4.05 24.31
N LEU A 100 -13.76 -3.46 23.27
CA LEU A 100 -13.30 -3.61 21.89
C LEU A 100 -11.88 -3.05 21.69
N ILE A 101 -11.62 -1.83 22.18
CA ILE A 101 -10.31 -1.19 22.08
C ILE A 101 -9.23 -2.04 22.75
N ARG A 102 -9.53 -2.64 23.91
CA ARG A 102 -8.57 -3.52 24.60
C ARG A 102 -8.21 -4.74 23.76
N LEU A 103 -9.20 -5.43 23.18
CA LEU A 103 -8.93 -6.60 22.35
C LEU A 103 -8.16 -6.24 21.07
N VAL A 104 -8.65 -5.24 20.31
CA VAL A 104 -7.99 -4.83 19.06
C VAL A 104 -6.60 -4.27 19.36
N GLY A 105 -6.46 -3.48 20.44
CA GLY A 105 -5.16 -2.97 20.89
C GLY A 105 -4.18 -4.09 21.23
N ALA A 106 -4.63 -5.16 21.90
CA ALA A 106 -3.80 -6.32 22.17
C ALA A 106 -3.35 -7.03 20.87
N VAL A 107 -4.23 -7.15 19.86
CA VAL A 107 -3.86 -7.70 18.54
C VAL A 107 -2.82 -6.83 17.84
N LEU A 108 -2.98 -5.51 17.89
CA LEU A 108 -2.02 -4.58 17.29
C LEU A 108 -0.67 -4.63 17.99
N ALA A 109 -0.65 -4.73 19.32
CA ALA A 109 0.58 -4.88 20.11
C ALA A 109 1.32 -6.17 19.74
N GLU A 110 0.62 -7.31 19.70
CA GLU A 110 1.21 -8.59 19.28
C GLU A 110 1.78 -8.52 17.86
N GLN A 111 1.04 -7.91 16.93
CA GLN A 111 1.54 -7.74 15.56
C GLN A 111 2.77 -6.84 15.48
N HIS A 112 2.85 -5.83 16.34
CA HIS A 112 3.98 -4.93 16.44
C HIS A 112 5.22 -5.64 16.99
N ASP A 113 5.06 -6.44 18.05
CA ASP A 113 6.14 -7.24 18.64
C ASP A 113 6.68 -8.24 17.62
N GLU A 114 5.82 -8.93 16.87
CA GLU A 114 6.24 -9.81 15.76
C GLU A 114 7.05 -9.08 14.68
N TRP A 115 6.76 -7.81 14.42
CA TRP A 115 7.48 -7.02 13.41
C TRP A 115 8.85 -6.56 13.91
N ILE A 116 8.99 -6.34 15.22
CA ILE A 116 10.27 -6.02 15.85
C ILE A 116 11.16 -7.26 15.86
N GLU A 117 10.64 -8.40 16.30
CA GLU A 117 11.41 -9.65 16.43
C GLU A 117 11.68 -10.33 15.07
N GLY A 118 10.82 -10.06 14.09
CA GLY A 118 10.87 -10.67 12.77
C GLY A 118 12.08 -10.23 11.94
N ARG A 119 12.29 -10.93 10.81
CA ARG A 119 13.27 -10.48 9.81
C ARG A 119 12.86 -9.12 9.27
N ARG A 120 13.84 -8.22 9.19
CA ARG A 120 13.64 -6.87 8.68
C ARG A 120 12.96 -6.89 7.30
N TYR A 121 11.80 -6.22 7.22
CA TYR A 121 10.95 -6.20 6.03
C TYR A 121 11.52 -5.35 4.89
N LEU A 122 12.26 -4.28 5.21
CA LEU A 122 12.91 -3.37 4.26
C LEU A 122 14.42 -3.28 4.54
N GLY A 123 15.25 -3.48 3.52
CA GLY A 123 16.71 -3.29 3.64
C GLY A 123 17.07 -1.87 4.06
N LEU A 124 18.07 -1.72 4.93
CA LEU A 124 18.49 -0.40 5.44
C LEU A 124 18.99 0.53 4.33
N ASP A 125 19.68 -0.05 3.33
CA ASP A 125 20.17 0.67 2.17
C ASP A 125 19.02 1.23 1.32
N VAL A 126 17.97 0.44 1.12
CA VAL A 126 16.80 0.87 0.35
C VAL A 126 16.00 1.89 1.15
N LEU A 127 15.85 1.67 2.46
CA LEU A 127 15.17 2.61 3.34
C LEU A 127 15.87 3.99 3.35
N ALA A 128 17.20 4.01 3.39
CA ALA A 128 17.96 5.26 3.32
C ALA A 128 17.72 6.00 2.00
N ARG A 129 17.72 5.29 0.86
CA ARG A 129 17.42 5.87 -0.45
C ARG A 129 15.98 6.38 -0.58
N SER A 130 15.03 5.75 0.10
CA SER A 130 13.63 6.16 0.10
C SER A 130 13.33 7.42 0.91
N ARG A 131 14.18 7.78 1.89
CA ARG A 131 13.94 8.94 2.77
C ARG A 131 14.03 10.30 2.07
N GLY A 132 14.68 10.37 0.90
CA GLY A 132 14.74 11.60 0.09
C GLY A 132 13.54 11.81 -0.82
N VAL A 133 12.62 10.84 -0.90
CA VAL A 133 11.43 10.93 -1.77
C VAL A 133 10.34 11.70 -1.02
N HIS A 134 10.31 13.03 -1.22
CA HIS A 134 9.19 13.87 -0.81
C HIS A 134 8.19 14.01 -1.97
N PRO A 135 6.87 13.91 -1.72
CA PRO A 135 5.85 14.08 -2.76
C PRO A 135 5.84 15.47 -3.40
N ASP A 136 6.47 16.48 -2.77
CA ASP A 136 6.49 17.88 -3.26
C ASP A 136 7.76 18.28 -4.03
N GLY A 137 8.65 17.33 -4.38
CA GLY A 137 9.83 17.63 -5.20
C GLY A 137 10.89 18.55 -4.55
N THR A 138 10.69 18.99 -3.31
CA THR A 138 11.74 19.65 -2.53
C THR A 138 12.65 18.59 -1.92
N ALA A 139 13.80 18.36 -2.56
CA ALA A 139 14.92 17.68 -1.95
C ALA A 139 15.33 18.47 -0.69
N THR A 140 14.83 18.08 0.46
CA THR A 140 15.42 18.51 1.72
C THR A 140 16.59 17.57 1.96
N GLU A 141 17.82 18.08 1.82
CA GLU A 141 19.01 17.44 2.36
C GLU A 141 18.87 17.40 3.90
N SER A 142 18.08 16.46 4.42
CA SER A 142 18.12 16.15 5.83
C SER A 142 19.26 15.16 6.05
N THR A 143 20.47 15.70 6.26
CA THR A 143 21.54 14.97 6.95
C THR A 143 21.09 14.74 8.39
N GLN A 144 20.21 13.77 8.60
CA GLN A 144 20.04 13.19 9.93
C GLN A 144 21.07 12.07 10.05
N GLU A 145 22.14 12.36 10.79
CA GLU A 145 23.08 11.35 11.26
C GLU A 145 22.29 10.19 11.87
N VAL A 146 22.54 9.00 11.35
CA VAL A 146 21.93 7.77 11.80
C VAL A 146 22.44 7.51 13.22
N THR A 147 21.66 7.87 14.24
CA THR A 147 21.90 7.34 15.59
C THR A 147 21.55 5.86 15.55
N GLN A 148 22.60 5.06 15.39
CA GLN A 148 22.60 3.60 15.22
C GLN A 148 21.85 2.85 16.34
N ALA A 149 21.62 3.50 17.49
CA ALA A 149 20.95 2.93 18.67
C ALA A 149 19.48 2.57 18.45
N ALA A 150 18.76 3.20 17.51
CA ALA A 150 17.34 2.88 17.27
C ALA A 150 17.12 1.73 16.26
N LEU A 151 18.20 1.17 15.69
CA LEU A 151 18.14 0.17 14.61
C LEU A 151 18.60 -1.23 15.05
N THR A 152 18.85 -1.42 16.35
CA THR A 152 19.34 -2.69 16.94
C THR A 152 18.42 -3.25 18.03
N ALA A 153 17.25 -2.64 18.27
CA ALA A 153 16.21 -3.21 19.11
C ALA A 153 15.16 -3.90 18.25
#